data_AF-A0A927PPM7-F1
#
_entry.id   AF-A0A927PPM7-F1
#
_cell.length_a   1.000
_cell.length_b   1.000
_cell.length_c   1.000
_cell.angle_alpha   90.00
_cell.angle_beta   90.00
_cell.angle_gamma   90.00
#
_symmetry.space_group_name_H-M   'P 1'
#
loop_
_entity.id
_entity.type
_entity.pdbx_description
1 polymer ?
#
loop_
_entity_poly.entity_id
_entity_poly.type
_entity_poly.pdbx_seq_one_letter_code
_entity_poly.pdbx_strand_id
1 'polypeptide(L)'
;MTHEELGYRVTGERRSPKRCYVYAHLGPDRVPFYIGKGTGTRAWSTDRDAQWHRLVRTRCDSAYEIVILAEDLGEEDALDLEGDLIAKHGKTLTNWVNPGRQFDYAELDHFHKLRDANTSFISATRPLETSDPEAAVARYRQAIEQMHEYCAITYEAGLVAELRNEIGHPAHGDIAALDRLTLVLRKLGRYAEIAQAIDAYFKRYPSWVSPNHTVVKRRAEAGAILAGERKAPRLSVPKPRNRKTGTVPEEELAPILVKARRDRAPWDWMVAAKLCRAHHDHDREIALLEEFLSGPRVPGRSWLDVEERLFKLRAMLSA
;
A
#
# COMPACT_ATOMS: atom_id res chain seq x y z
N MET A 1 -15.53 22.45 -10.99
CA MET A 1 -15.00 23.82 -10.96
C MET A 1 -14.49 24.19 -12.35
N THR A 2 -14.81 25.37 -12.84
CA THR A 2 -14.29 25.92 -14.10
C THR A 2 -12.86 26.44 -13.91
N HIS A 3 -12.16 26.74 -15.01
CA HIS A 3 -10.82 27.35 -14.94
C HIS A 3 -10.86 28.74 -14.28
N GLU A 4 -11.90 29.52 -14.56
CA GLU A 4 -12.10 30.85 -13.98
C GLU A 4 -12.34 30.78 -12.47
N GLU A 5 -13.12 29.80 -12.00
CA GLU A 5 -13.33 29.55 -10.57
C GLU A 5 -12.03 29.18 -9.84
N LEU A 6 -11.04 28.62 -10.55
CA LEU A 6 -9.71 28.32 -10.04
C LEU A 6 -8.71 29.48 -10.20
N GLY A 7 -9.14 30.60 -10.77
CA GLY A 7 -8.32 31.78 -11.04
C GLY A 7 -7.41 31.64 -12.26
N TYR A 8 -7.67 30.68 -13.15
CA TYR A 8 -6.82 30.41 -14.32
C TYR A 8 -7.31 31.14 -15.57
N ARG A 9 -6.36 31.74 -16.29
CA ARG A 9 -6.58 32.33 -17.60
C ARG A 9 -6.17 31.34 -18.69
N VAL A 10 -7.15 30.72 -19.34
CA VAL A 10 -6.90 29.75 -20.40
C VAL A 10 -7.03 30.42 -21.76
N THR A 11 -6.00 30.28 -22.59
CA THR A 11 -6.02 30.69 -23.99
C THR A 11 -6.12 29.46 -24.90
N GLY A 12 -6.60 29.64 -26.13
CA GLY A 12 -6.85 28.56 -27.08
C GLY A 12 -8.34 28.40 -27.38
N GLU A 13 -8.64 28.01 -28.62
CA GLU A 13 -10.02 27.88 -29.09
C GLU A 13 -10.71 26.70 -28.40
N ARG A 14 -11.75 26.99 -27.60
CA ARG A 14 -12.60 25.95 -27.04
C ARG A 14 -13.49 25.41 -28.15
N ARG A 15 -13.17 24.21 -28.62
CA ARG A 15 -13.93 23.48 -29.64
C ARG A 15 -14.21 22.04 -29.21
N SER A 16 -14.97 21.31 -30.01
CA SER A 16 -15.23 19.88 -29.80
C SER A 16 -14.46 19.10 -30.85
N PRO A 17 -13.24 18.59 -30.55
CA PRO A 17 -12.44 17.88 -31.54
C PRO A 17 -13.13 16.57 -31.94
N LYS A 18 -12.88 16.13 -33.17
CA LYS A 18 -13.46 14.88 -33.68
C LYS A 18 -12.77 13.65 -33.09
N ARG A 19 -13.56 12.61 -32.81
CA ARG A 19 -13.10 11.29 -32.30
C ARG A 19 -12.09 11.42 -31.16
N CYS A 20 -10.96 10.70 -31.26
CA CYS A 20 -9.82 10.83 -30.38
C CYS A 20 -8.88 11.93 -30.90
N TYR A 21 -8.26 12.63 -29.97
CA TYR A 21 -7.32 13.69 -30.26
C TYR A 21 -6.18 13.69 -29.23
N VAL A 22 -5.07 14.31 -29.62
CA VAL A 22 -3.93 14.58 -28.74
C VAL A 22 -3.83 16.09 -28.56
N TYR A 23 -3.56 16.53 -27.33
CA TYR A 23 -3.51 17.93 -26.96
C TYR A 23 -2.32 18.22 -26.05
N ALA A 24 -1.93 19.49 -25.98
CA ALA A 24 -0.93 19.97 -25.05
C ALA A 24 -1.45 21.17 -24.25
N HIS A 25 -0.97 21.28 -23.01
CA HIS A 25 -1.02 22.54 -22.26
C HIS A 25 0.35 23.19 -22.34
N LEU A 26 0.38 24.44 -22.77
CA LEU A 26 1.60 25.19 -23.00
C LEU A 26 1.70 26.34 -21.99
N GLY A 27 2.89 26.50 -21.43
CA GLY A 27 3.23 27.60 -20.53
C GLY A 27 3.79 28.80 -21.30
N PRO A 28 4.58 29.66 -20.64
CA PRO A 28 5.36 30.71 -21.30
C PRO A 28 6.20 30.16 -22.45
N ASP A 29 6.41 30.98 -23.47
CA ASP A 29 7.16 30.65 -24.69
C ASP A 29 6.64 29.41 -25.45
N ARG A 30 5.37 29.04 -25.21
CA ARG A 30 4.69 27.88 -25.80
C ARG A 30 5.39 26.55 -25.51
N VAL A 31 6.12 26.48 -24.39
CA VAL A 31 6.77 25.23 -23.94
C VAL A 31 5.69 24.29 -23.38
N PRO A 32 5.58 23.05 -23.88
CA PRO A 32 4.61 22.10 -23.35
C PRO A 32 5.01 21.66 -21.95
N PHE A 33 4.05 21.72 -21.03
CA PHE A 33 4.20 21.19 -19.67
C PHE A 33 3.23 20.06 -19.35
N TYR A 34 2.29 19.77 -20.25
CA TYR A 34 1.42 18.61 -20.17
C TYR A 34 1.03 18.19 -21.57
N ILE A 35 1.01 16.89 -21.83
CA ILE A 35 0.48 16.29 -23.05
C ILE A 35 -0.58 15.28 -22.65
N GLY A 36 -1.68 15.21 -23.38
CA GLY A 36 -2.72 14.23 -23.09
C GLY A 36 -3.43 13.77 -24.35
N LYS A 37 -4.00 12.56 -24.30
CA LYS A 37 -5.03 12.13 -25.24
C LYS A 37 -6.43 12.26 -24.65
N GLY A 38 -7.42 12.42 -25.51
CA GLY A 38 -8.80 12.46 -25.06
C GLY A 38 -9.86 12.42 -26.14
N THR A 39 -11.09 12.44 -25.67
CA THR A 39 -12.31 12.61 -26.48
C THR A 39 -13.17 13.69 -25.84
N GLY A 40 -14.11 14.27 -26.59
CA GLY A 40 -15.01 15.31 -26.11
C GLY A 40 -14.22 16.51 -25.55
N THR A 41 -14.47 16.87 -24.29
CA THR A 41 -13.91 18.07 -23.64
C THR A 41 -12.71 17.80 -22.72
N ARG A 42 -12.07 16.62 -22.79
CA ARG A 42 -10.99 16.21 -21.87
C ARG A 42 -9.81 17.18 -21.81
N ALA A 43 -9.43 17.82 -22.92
CA ALA A 43 -8.38 18.85 -22.93
C ALA A 43 -8.67 20.01 -21.97
N TRP A 44 -9.93 20.38 -21.81
CA TRP A 44 -10.36 21.49 -20.95
C TRP A 44 -10.77 21.05 -19.54
N SER A 45 -10.51 19.80 -19.14
CA SER A 45 -10.80 19.36 -17.78
C SER A 45 -9.85 20.04 -16.78
N THR A 46 -10.41 20.47 -15.65
CA THR A 46 -9.68 21.00 -14.48
C THR A 46 -9.23 19.91 -13.51
N ASP A 47 -9.64 18.66 -13.72
CA ASP A 47 -9.24 17.52 -12.91
C ASP A 47 -7.79 17.15 -13.23
N ARG A 48 -6.86 17.72 -12.44
CA ARG A 48 -5.41 17.60 -12.62
C ARG A 48 -4.74 17.42 -11.27
N ASP A 49 -3.53 16.85 -11.28
CA ASP A 49 -2.77 16.60 -10.07
C ASP A 49 -2.20 17.89 -9.45
N ALA A 50 -1.73 17.79 -8.21
CA ALA A 50 -1.20 18.92 -7.47
C ALA A 50 0.04 19.56 -8.13
N GLN A 51 0.88 18.78 -8.81
CA GLN A 51 2.07 19.29 -9.49
C GLN A 51 1.68 20.12 -10.71
N TRP A 52 0.69 19.67 -11.48
CA TRP A 52 0.13 20.45 -12.58
C TRP A 52 -0.40 21.81 -12.09
N HIS A 53 -1.23 21.81 -11.04
CA HIS A 53 -1.78 23.05 -10.48
C HIS A 53 -0.70 23.97 -9.91
N ARG A 54 0.33 23.40 -9.27
CA ARG A 54 1.47 24.16 -8.76
C ARG A 54 2.21 24.85 -9.91
N LEU A 55 2.55 24.11 -10.97
CA LEU A 55 3.27 24.65 -12.12
C LEU A 55 2.51 25.83 -12.73
N VAL A 56 1.21 25.67 -13.01
CA VAL A 56 0.39 26.75 -13.60
C VAL A 56 0.40 28.01 -12.72
N ARG A 57 0.28 27.84 -11.40
CA ARG A 57 0.27 28.96 -10.45
C ARG A 57 1.62 29.65 -10.32
N THR A 58 2.73 28.89 -10.28
CA THR A 58 4.05 29.44 -9.94
C THR A 58 4.92 29.76 -11.14
N ARG A 59 4.74 29.07 -12.26
CA ARG A 59 5.61 29.20 -13.45
C ARG A 59 4.88 29.72 -14.68
N CYS A 60 3.56 29.79 -14.66
CA CYS A 60 2.77 30.33 -15.78
C CYS A 60 1.88 31.52 -15.40
N ASP A 61 2.10 32.14 -14.24
CA ASP A 61 1.31 33.28 -13.74
C ASP A 61 -0.21 33.01 -13.78
N SER A 62 -0.60 31.78 -13.46
CA SER A 62 -1.99 31.29 -13.54
C SER A 62 -2.61 31.37 -14.95
N ALA A 63 -1.80 31.38 -16.00
CA ALA A 63 -2.25 31.40 -17.40
C ALA A 63 -1.61 30.28 -18.23
N TYR A 64 -2.34 29.67 -19.15
CA TYR A 64 -1.78 28.65 -20.05
C TYR A 64 -2.61 28.50 -21.33
N GLU A 65 -2.00 27.99 -22.39
CA GLU A 65 -2.64 27.73 -23.69
C GLU A 65 -3.01 26.24 -23.82
N ILE A 66 -4.20 25.94 -24.34
CA ILE A 66 -4.59 24.59 -24.75
C ILE A 66 -4.53 24.50 -26.27
N VAL A 67 -3.75 23.54 -26.79
CA VAL A 67 -3.60 23.29 -28.23
C VAL A 67 -3.97 21.86 -28.55
N ILE A 68 -4.84 21.67 -29.56
CA ILE A 68 -5.07 20.35 -30.17
C ILE A 68 -3.95 20.12 -31.19
N LEU A 69 -3.14 19.09 -30.96
CA LEU A 69 -1.98 18.77 -31.79
C LEU A 69 -2.37 17.88 -32.97
N ALA A 70 -3.33 16.98 -32.76
CA ALA A 70 -3.93 16.13 -33.79
C ALA A 70 -5.34 15.72 -33.36
N GLU A 71 -6.25 15.52 -34.31
CA GLU A 71 -7.63 15.08 -34.06
C GLU A 71 -8.11 14.10 -35.13
N ASP A 72 -9.30 13.53 -34.93
CA ASP A 72 -9.91 12.52 -35.80
C ASP A 72 -9.15 11.18 -35.86
N LEU A 73 -8.39 10.88 -34.81
CA LEU A 73 -7.53 9.70 -34.72
C LEU A 73 -8.29 8.44 -34.26
N GLY A 74 -7.75 7.28 -34.61
CA GLY A 74 -8.01 6.04 -33.90
C GLY A 74 -7.51 6.11 -32.45
N GLU A 75 -8.06 5.29 -31.56
CA GLU A 75 -7.62 5.30 -30.16
C GLU A 75 -6.16 4.85 -30.00
N GLU A 76 -5.73 3.86 -30.77
CA GLU A 76 -4.35 3.36 -30.81
C GLU A 76 -3.40 4.42 -31.36
N ASP A 77 -3.71 5.02 -32.52
CA ASP A 77 -2.92 6.12 -33.09
C ASP A 77 -2.77 7.31 -32.12
N ALA A 78 -3.83 7.65 -31.39
CA ALA A 78 -3.79 8.72 -30.40
C ALA A 78 -2.94 8.35 -29.17
N LEU A 79 -2.91 7.08 -28.78
CA LEU A 79 -2.06 6.57 -27.70
C LEU A 79 -0.58 6.59 -28.11
N ASP A 80 -0.27 6.14 -29.32
CA ASP A 80 1.10 6.12 -29.84
C ASP A 80 1.65 7.53 -29.98
N LEU A 81 0.88 8.45 -30.57
CA LEU A 81 1.28 9.85 -30.72
C LEU A 81 1.44 10.55 -29.36
N GLU A 82 0.58 10.28 -28.38
CA GLU A 82 0.75 10.77 -27.01
C GLU A 82 2.08 10.27 -26.42
N GLY A 83 2.38 8.98 -26.56
CA GLY A 83 3.62 8.37 -26.11
C GLY A 83 4.87 9.02 -26.71
N ASP A 84 4.87 9.21 -28.04
CA ASP A 84 5.98 9.84 -28.77
C ASP A 84 6.23 11.28 -28.33
N LEU A 85 5.16 12.05 -28.16
CA LEU A 85 5.25 13.44 -27.70
C LEU A 85 5.71 13.53 -26.25
N ILE A 86 5.23 12.63 -25.38
CA ILE A 86 5.71 12.56 -23.99
C ILE A 86 7.19 12.20 -23.96
N ALA A 87 7.64 11.23 -24.76
CA ALA A 87 9.06 10.88 -24.86
C ALA A 87 9.92 12.05 -25.35
N LYS A 88 9.44 12.78 -26.36
CA LYS A 88 10.12 13.96 -26.92
C LYS A 88 10.24 15.12 -25.92
N HIS A 89 9.20 15.39 -25.14
CA HIS A 89 9.12 16.56 -24.27
C HIS A 89 9.32 16.23 -22.78
N GLY A 90 9.61 14.99 -22.42
CA GLY A 90 9.46 14.49 -21.04
C GLY A 90 10.16 15.28 -19.94
N LYS A 91 11.22 16.03 -20.22
CA LYS A 91 11.89 16.89 -19.20
C LYS A 91 11.04 18.05 -18.72
N THR A 92 10.07 18.51 -19.52
CA THR A 92 9.24 19.68 -19.21
C THR A 92 7.83 19.31 -18.77
N LEU A 93 7.47 18.02 -18.76
CA LEU A 93 6.09 17.59 -18.53
C LEU A 93 5.81 17.21 -17.07
N THR A 94 4.62 17.55 -16.59
CA THR A 94 4.08 17.10 -15.30
C THR A 94 3.33 15.77 -15.41
N ASN A 95 3.23 15.19 -16.60
CA ASN A 95 2.64 13.88 -16.84
C ASN A 95 3.11 12.82 -15.84
N TRP A 96 2.17 12.11 -15.21
CA TRP A 96 2.49 11.07 -14.24
C TRP A 96 3.29 9.93 -14.87
N VAL A 97 2.80 9.43 -16.01
CA VAL A 97 3.50 8.46 -16.87
C VAL A 97 4.35 9.25 -17.85
N ASN A 98 5.65 9.29 -17.61
CA ASN A 98 6.59 10.07 -18.39
C ASN A 98 7.99 9.43 -18.32
N PRO A 99 8.47 8.78 -19.39
CA PRO A 99 9.79 8.16 -19.43
C PRO A 99 10.94 9.17 -19.43
N GLY A 100 10.69 10.45 -19.71
CA GLY A 100 11.69 11.52 -19.64
C GLY A 100 11.93 12.06 -18.23
N ARG A 101 11.29 11.48 -17.19
CA ARG A 101 11.59 11.80 -15.79
C ARG A 101 13.02 11.40 -15.45
N GLN A 102 13.69 12.24 -14.67
CA GLN A 102 15.12 12.10 -14.38
C GLN A 102 15.32 11.31 -13.11
N PHE A 103 15.23 9.99 -13.21
CA PHE A 103 15.52 9.09 -12.10
C PHE A 103 17.03 8.78 -12.03
N ASP A 104 17.59 8.89 -10.83
CA ASP A 104 18.85 8.25 -10.49
C ASP A 104 18.55 6.79 -10.13
N TYR A 105 18.79 5.89 -11.09
CA TYR A 105 18.49 4.48 -10.92
C TYR A 105 19.40 3.80 -9.87
N ALA A 106 20.59 4.33 -9.62
CA ALA A 106 21.47 3.77 -8.59
C ALA A 106 20.93 4.10 -7.19
N GLU A 107 20.49 5.33 -6.96
CA GLU A 107 19.83 5.72 -5.70
C GLU A 107 18.45 5.07 -5.54
N LEU A 108 17.70 4.87 -6.63
CA LEU A 108 16.42 4.14 -6.58
C LEU A 108 16.63 2.67 -6.19
N ASP A 109 17.64 2.01 -6.74
CA ASP A 109 18.01 0.65 -6.37
C ASP A 109 18.48 0.57 -4.91
N HIS A 110 19.29 1.53 -4.47
CA HIS A 110 19.72 1.67 -3.08
C HIS A 110 18.53 1.82 -2.12
N PHE A 111 17.57 2.69 -2.45
CA PHE A 111 16.31 2.85 -1.72
C PHE A 111 15.56 1.53 -1.58
N HIS A 112 15.37 0.79 -2.68
CA HIS A 112 14.66 -0.49 -2.66
C HIS A 112 15.38 -1.53 -1.80
N LYS A 113 16.70 -1.66 -1.92
CA LYS A 113 17.50 -2.59 -1.10
C LYS A 113 17.32 -2.33 0.40
N LEU A 114 17.43 -1.08 0.83
CA LEU A 114 17.25 -0.72 2.25
C LEU A 114 15.82 -0.96 2.73
N ARG A 115 14.81 -0.60 1.92
CA ARG A 115 13.41 -0.82 2.26
C ARG A 115 13.06 -2.30 2.37
N ASP A 116 13.55 -3.13 1.46
CA ASP A 116 13.29 -4.58 1.45
C ASP A 116 14.00 -5.27 2.61
N ALA A 117 15.22 -4.84 2.95
CA ALA A 117 15.94 -5.28 4.14
C ALA A 117 15.14 -4.94 5.41
N ASN A 118 14.64 -3.71 5.54
CA ASN A 118 13.83 -3.29 6.70
C ASN A 118 12.50 -4.07 6.77
N THR A 119 11.85 -4.30 5.63
CA THR A 119 10.62 -5.11 5.55
C THR A 119 10.85 -6.55 6.02
N SER A 120 11.98 -7.14 5.61
CA SER A 120 12.40 -8.47 6.06
C SER A 120 12.70 -8.47 7.56
N PHE A 121 13.36 -7.43 8.06
CA PHE A 121 13.67 -7.26 9.48
C PHE A 121 12.40 -7.10 10.34
N ILE A 122 11.41 -6.32 9.90
CA ILE A 122 10.07 -6.20 10.52
C ILE A 122 9.39 -7.57 10.58
N SER A 123 9.46 -8.34 9.49
CA SER A 123 8.84 -9.66 9.39
C SER A 123 9.49 -10.67 10.34
N ALA A 124 10.82 -10.70 10.40
CA ALA A 124 11.59 -11.51 11.35
C ALA A 124 11.36 -11.13 12.82
N THR A 125 10.88 -9.90 13.08
CA THR A 125 10.57 -9.42 14.44
C THR A 125 9.20 -9.90 14.93
N ARG A 126 8.26 -10.24 14.02
CA ARG A 126 6.88 -10.62 14.39
C ARG A 126 6.76 -11.76 15.41
N PRO A 127 7.55 -12.85 15.35
CA PRO A 127 7.48 -13.91 16.35
C PRO A 127 7.75 -13.42 17.78
N LEU A 128 8.65 -12.43 17.93
CA LEU A 128 9.04 -11.87 19.22
C LEU A 128 7.89 -11.12 19.90
N GLU A 129 6.91 -10.60 19.16
CA GLU A 129 5.75 -9.92 19.75
C GLU A 129 4.97 -10.78 20.75
N THR A 130 5.13 -12.10 20.69
CA THR A 130 4.52 -13.05 21.61
C THR A 130 5.54 -13.68 22.55
N SER A 131 6.72 -14.07 22.05
CA SER A 131 7.72 -14.78 22.86
C SER A 131 8.56 -13.85 23.73
N ASP A 132 8.90 -12.66 23.23
CA ASP A 132 9.70 -11.65 23.92
C ASP A 132 9.29 -10.23 23.47
N PRO A 133 8.19 -9.69 24.03
CA PRO A 133 7.65 -8.40 23.62
C PRO A 133 8.63 -7.22 23.84
N GLU A 134 9.54 -7.31 24.81
CA GLU A 134 10.53 -6.27 25.06
C GLU A 134 11.60 -6.25 23.95
N ALA A 135 12.09 -7.42 23.53
CA ALA A 135 12.96 -7.52 22.37
C ALA A 135 12.26 -7.05 21.07
N ALA A 136 10.96 -7.34 20.92
CA ALA A 136 10.17 -6.84 19.79
C ALA A 136 10.10 -5.31 19.76
N VAL A 137 9.90 -4.66 20.92
CA VAL A 137 9.91 -3.18 21.03
C VAL A 137 11.26 -2.61 20.59
N ALA A 138 12.36 -3.18 21.09
CA ALA A 138 13.71 -2.72 20.73
C ALA A 138 13.95 -2.83 19.21
N ARG A 139 13.57 -3.95 18.61
CA ARG A 139 13.72 -4.16 17.16
C ARG A 139 12.82 -3.24 16.33
N TYR A 140 11.57 -2.99 16.72
CA TYR A 140 10.75 -2.05 15.95
C TYR A 140 11.25 -0.62 16.02
N ARG A 141 11.88 -0.20 17.11
CA ARG A 141 12.58 1.09 17.16
C ARG A 141 13.73 1.15 16.17
N GLN A 142 14.56 0.10 16.14
CA GLN A 142 15.64 -0.02 15.15
C GLN A 142 15.10 0.03 13.70
N ALA A 143 13.97 -0.62 13.43
CA ALA A 143 13.33 -0.59 12.11
C ALA A 143 12.82 0.80 11.71
N ILE A 144 12.41 1.63 12.69
CA ILE A 144 12.02 3.03 12.45
C ILE A 144 13.26 3.88 12.13
N GLU A 145 14.37 3.68 12.84
CA GLU A 145 15.62 4.39 12.54
C GLU A 145 16.15 4.03 11.14
N GLN A 146 16.18 2.74 10.79
CA GLN A 146 16.53 2.27 9.43
C GLN A 146 15.60 2.84 8.36
N MET A 147 14.32 3.03 8.70
CA MET A 147 13.37 3.69 7.82
C MET A 147 13.73 5.15 7.56
N HIS A 148 14.21 5.88 8.56
CA HIS A 148 14.63 7.26 8.35
C HIS A 148 15.76 7.39 7.31
N GLU A 149 16.65 6.40 7.22
CA GLU A 149 17.74 6.37 6.25
C GLU A 149 17.21 6.31 4.81
N TYR A 150 16.40 5.30 4.48
CA TYR A 150 15.92 5.18 3.10
C TYR A 150 14.86 6.22 2.73
N CYS A 151 14.06 6.71 3.69
CA CYS A 151 13.10 7.79 3.44
C CYS A 151 13.78 9.15 3.14
N ALA A 152 15.09 9.29 3.40
CA ALA A 152 15.86 10.48 3.07
C ALA A 152 16.50 10.42 1.67
N ILE A 153 16.52 9.27 1.01
CA ILE A 153 17.12 9.10 -0.32
C ILE A 153 16.29 9.85 -1.36
N THR A 154 16.96 10.72 -2.12
CA THR A 154 16.38 11.40 -3.28
C THR A 154 16.88 10.73 -4.55
N TYR A 155 15.98 10.06 -5.26
CA TYR A 155 16.29 9.33 -6.50
C TYR A 155 15.60 9.93 -7.73
N GLU A 156 14.93 11.07 -7.60
CA GLU A 156 14.26 11.76 -8.70
C GLU A 156 14.68 13.23 -8.74
N ALA A 157 15.04 13.71 -9.93
CA ALA A 157 15.39 15.08 -10.22
C ALA A 157 14.47 15.70 -11.30
N GLY A 158 14.71 16.97 -11.61
CA GLY A 158 13.98 17.71 -12.63
C GLY A 158 12.62 18.24 -12.16
N LEU A 159 11.81 18.67 -13.12
CA LEU A 159 10.60 19.45 -12.88
C LEU A 159 9.64 18.82 -11.86
N VAL A 160 9.35 17.53 -11.96
CA VAL A 160 8.40 16.86 -11.07
C VAL A 160 8.91 16.80 -9.64
N ALA A 161 10.22 16.59 -9.44
CA ALA A 161 10.85 16.61 -8.12
C ALA A 161 10.85 18.02 -7.52
N GLU A 162 11.16 19.04 -8.32
CA GLU A 162 11.09 20.46 -7.93
C GLU A 162 9.69 20.84 -7.46
N LEU A 163 8.66 20.54 -8.26
CA LEU A 163 7.27 20.83 -7.92
C LEU A 163 6.80 20.08 -6.67
N ARG A 164 7.21 18.82 -6.50
CA ARG A 164 6.91 18.03 -5.29
C ARG A 164 7.49 18.70 -4.05
N ASN A 165 8.75 19.15 -4.11
CA ASN A 165 9.40 19.85 -3.01
C ASN A 165 8.72 21.20 -2.71
N GLU A 166 8.33 21.95 -3.74
CA GLU A 166 7.62 23.23 -3.59
C GLU A 166 6.23 23.12 -2.95
N ILE A 167 5.51 22.04 -3.24
CA ILE A 167 4.20 21.76 -2.61
C ILE A 167 4.38 21.42 -1.13
N GLY A 168 5.63 21.27 -0.67
CA GLY A 168 5.94 20.80 0.67
C GLY A 168 5.46 19.37 0.84
N HIS A 169 5.45 18.57 -0.24
CA HIS A 169 5.07 17.16 -0.15
C HIS A 169 6.10 16.53 0.80
N PRO A 170 5.71 16.21 2.04
CA PRO A 170 6.68 15.89 3.06
C PRO A 170 7.32 14.55 2.72
N ALA A 171 8.55 14.35 3.21
CA ALA A 171 9.20 13.06 3.17
C ALA A 171 8.19 11.96 3.54
N HIS A 172 8.21 10.86 2.79
CA HIS A 172 7.25 9.79 2.99
C HIS A 172 7.83 8.83 4.00
N GLY A 173 7.18 8.64 5.15
CA GLY A 173 7.54 7.62 6.11
C GLY A 173 6.83 6.30 5.80
N ASP A 174 7.47 5.18 6.12
CA ASP A 174 6.83 3.87 6.15
C ASP A 174 6.24 3.60 7.55
N ILE A 175 4.91 3.51 7.62
CA ILE A 175 4.20 3.32 8.89
C ILE A 175 4.29 1.89 9.43
N ALA A 176 4.77 0.92 8.66
CA ALA A 176 4.69 -0.50 9.03
C ALA A 176 5.35 -0.80 10.39
N ALA A 177 6.57 -0.33 10.62
CA ALA A 177 7.26 -0.54 11.89
C ALA A 177 6.55 0.16 13.06
N LEU A 178 6.05 1.39 12.86
CA LEU A 178 5.30 2.14 13.87
C LEU A 178 3.98 1.46 14.23
N ASP A 179 3.23 0.94 13.26
CA ASP A 179 1.99 0.20 13.53
C ASP A 179 2.26 -1.03 14.39
N ARG A 180 3.33 -1.80 14.11
CA ARG A 180 3.70 -2.95 14.94
C ARG A 180 4.21 -2.52 16.32
N LEU A 181 5.08 -1.53 16.41
CA LEU A 181 5.58 -0.99 17.68
C LEU A 181 4.44 -0.61 18.62
N THR A 182 3.49 0.20 18.12
CA THR A 182 2.35 0.69 18.91
C THR A 182 1.42 -0.44 19.34
N LEU A 183 1.32 -1.52 18.55
CA LEU A 183 0.58 -2.72 18.93
C LEU A 183 1.25 -3.45 20.09
N VAL A 184 2.57 -3.63 20.07
CA VAL A 184 3.31 -4.31 21.15
C VAL A 184 3.32 -3.46 22.43
N LEU A 185 3.59 -2.17 22.33
CA LEU A 185 3.54 -1.24 23.47
C LEU A 185 2.15 -1.23 24.13
N ARG A 186 1.08 -1.33 23.34
CA ARG A 186 -0.29 -1.45 23.86
C ARG A 186 -0.49 -2.73 24.66
N LYS A 187 0.05 -3.87 24.20
CA LYS A 187 0.03 -5.15 24.94
C LYS A 187 0.83 -5.09 26.25
N LEU A 188 1.84 -4.22 26.31
CA LEU A 188 2.66 -4.00 27.51
C LEU A 188 2.09 -2.91 28.43
N GLY A 189 0.99 -2.24 28.04
CA GLY A 189 0.42 -1.12 28.80
C GLY A 189 1.25 0.17 28.78
N ARG A 190 2.21 0.30 27.86
CA ARG A 190 3.17 1.42 27.76
C ARG A 190 2.61 2.58 26.94
N TYR A 191 1.49 3.15 27.39
CA TYR A 191 0.73 4.16 26.64
C TYR A 191 1.48 5.48 26.41
N ALA A 192 2.32 5.92 27.37
CA ALA A 192 3.17 7.10 27.20
C ALA A 192 4.09 6.97 25.97
N GLU A 193 4.68 5.79 25.78
CA GLU A 193 5.59 5.52 24.67
C GLU A 193 4.87 5.39 23.33
N ILE A 194 3.62 4.92 23.33
CA ILE A 194 2.76 4.98 22.13
C ILE A 194 2.58 6.43 21.70
N ALA A 195 2.23 7.32 22.62
CA ALA A 195 2.03 8.72 22.32
C ALA A 195 3.30 9.37 21.77
N GLN A 196 4.43 9.16 22.46
CA GLN A 196 5.73 9.71 22.08
C GLN A 196 6.18 9.23 20.68
N ALA A 197 6.12 7.92 20.41
CA ALA A 197 6.58 7.37 19.14
C ALA A 197 5.74 7.88 17.95
N ILE A 198 4.43 7.99 18.15
CA ILE A 198 3.50 8.48 17.11
C ILE A 198 3.70 9.98 16.88
N ASP A 199 3.83 10.77 17.94
CA ASP A 199 4.04 12.22 17.82
C ASP A 199 5.38 12.53 17.15
N ALA A 200 6.44 11.79 17.49
CA ALA A 200 7.75 11.91 16.84
C ALA A 200 7.66 11.57 15.34
N TYR A 201 6.95 10.50 14.98
CA TYR A 201 6.74 10.12 13.58
C TYR A 201 5.98 11.21 12.82
N PHE A 202 4.84 11.70 13.34
CA PHE A 202 4.03 12.71 12.65
C PHE A 202 4.70 14.09 12.60
N LYS A 203 5.54 14.42 13.57
CA LYS A 203 6.38 15.62 13.51
C LYS A 203 7.33 15.56 12.30
N ARG A 204 7.85 14.38 11.96
CA ARG A 204 8.76 14.18 10.81
C ARG A 204 8.00 13.96 9.50
N TYR A 205 6.83 13.32 9.56
CA TYR A 205 6.03 12.88 8.40
C TYR A 205 4.55 13.30 8.52
N PRO A 206 4.24 14.61 8.39
CA PRO A 206 2.97 15.19 8.84
C PRO A 206 1.70 14.87 8.02
N SER A 207 1.76 14.19 6.86
CA SER A 207 0.58 14.11 5.98
C SER A 207 0.31 12.75 5.31
N TRP A 208 0.88 11.65 5.82
CA TRP A 208 0.87 10.38 5.09
C TRP A 208 -0.09 9.30 5.61
N VAL A 209 -0.73 9.55 6.75
CA VAL A 209 -1.55 8.53 7.41
C VAL A 209 -2.99 9.01 7.44
N SER A 210 -3.89 8.19 6.90
CA SER A 210 -5.32 8.45 6.99
C SER A 210 -5.72 8.69 8.45
N PRO A 211 -6.57 9.68 8.75
CA PRO A 211 -7.12 9.88 10.09
C PRO A 211 -7.78 8.61 10.68
N ASN A 212 -8.23 7.70 9.81
CA ASN A 212 -8.86 6.44 10.19
C ASN A 212 -7.89 5.28 10.47
N HIS A 213 -6.59 5.48 10.27
CA HIS A 213 -5.57 4.46 10.48
C HIS A 213 -5.51 4.01 11.95
N THR A 214 -5.16 2.73 12.16
CA THR A 214 -5.07 2.10 13.49
C THR A 214 -4.13 2.83 14.44
N VAL A 215 -3.00 3.33 13.93
CA VAL A 215 -2.03 4.11 14.70
C VAL A 215 -2.66 5.38 15.28
N VAL A 216 -3.43 6.14 14.49
CA VAL A 216 -4.12 7.36 14.96
C VAL A 216 -5.12 7.02 16.06
N LYS A 217 -5.87 5.91 15.90
CA LYS A 217 -6.79 5.41 16.93
C LYS A 217 -6.07 5.02 18.22
N ARG A 218 -4.91 4.35 18.13
CA ARG A 218 -4.08 4.00 19.30
C ARG A 218 -3.49 5.25 19.96
N ARG A 219 -3.16 6.29 19.21
CA ARG A 219 -2.71 7.58 19.76
C ARG A 219 -3.79 8.26 20.60
N ALA A 220 -5.02 8.29 20.08
CA ALA A 220 -6.17 8.83 20.81
C ALA A 220 -6.48 8.00 22.07
N GLU A 221 -6.46 6.66 21.97
CA GLU A 221 -6.62 5.76 23.12
C GLU A 221 -5.54 6.01 24.19
N ALA A 222 -4.27 6.11 23.80
CA ALA A 222 -3.17 6.40 24.71
C ALA A 222 -3.36 7.76 25.41
N GLY A 223 -3.78 8.79 24.68
CA GLY A 223 -4.10 10.11 25.25
C GLY A 223 -5.19 10.05 26.31
N ALA A 224 -6.33 9.42 26.01
CA ALA A 224 -7.44 9.29 26.94
C ALA A 224 -7.06 8.49 28.20
N ILE A 225 -6.19 7.47 28.07
CA ILE A 225 -5.70 6.71 29.23
C ILE A 225 -4.76 7.58 30.10
N LEU A 226 -3.84 8.31 29.48
CA LEU A 226 -2.90 9.18 30.19
C LEU A 226 -3.61 10.36 30.88
N ALA A 227 -4.70 10.86 30.31
CA ALA A 227 -5.56 11.90 30.90
C ALA A 227 -6.50 11.36 32.00
N GLY A 228 -6.56 10.04 32.22
CA GLY A 228 -7.48 9.42 33.18
C GLY A 228 -8.93 9.31 32.71
N GLU A 229 -9.24 9.73 31.48
CA GLU A 229 -10.57 9.68 30.87
C GLU A 229 -11.01 8.26 30.51
N ARG A 230 -10.03 7.35 30.33
CA ARG A 230 -10.27 5.94 29.99
C ARG A 230 -9.41 5.03 30.85
N LYS A 231 -10.01 3.95 31.37
CA LYS A 231 -9.23 2.91 32.04
C LYS A 231 -8.46 2.08 31.01
N ALA A 232 -7.19 1.82 31.30
CA ALA A 232 -6.39 0.90 30.51
C ALA A 232 -7.10 -0.47 30.41
N PRO A 233 -7.21 -1.06 29.21
CA PRO A 233 -7.72 -2.41 29.08
C PRO A 233 -6.91 -3.36 29.95
N ARG A 234 -7.61 -4.26 30.66
CA ARG A 234 -6.96 -5.30 31.47
C ARG A 234 -6.08 -6.13 30.54
N LEU A 235 -4.78 -6.17 30.85
CA LEU A 235 -3.85 -7.05 30.16
C LEU A 235 -4.34 -8.48 30.37
N SER A 236 -4.80 -9.12 29.28
CA SER A 236 -5.11 -10.54 29.35
C SER A 236 -3.77 -11.26 29.46
N VAL A 237 -3.49 -11.83 30.64
CA VAL A 237 -2.44 -12.84 30.76
C VAL A 237 -2.77 -13.89 29.70
N PRO A 238 -1.86 -14.19 28.75
CA PRO A 238 -2.11 -15.25 27.81
C PRO A 238 -2.38 -16.50 28.64
N LYS A 239 -3.61 -17.03 28.59
CA LYS A 239 -3.86 -18.34 29.16
C LYS A 239 -2.81 -19.26 28.54
N PRO A 240 -2.08 -20.06 29.33
CA PRO A 240 -1.19 -21.06 28.75
C PRO A 240 -2.06 -21.84 27.76
N ARG A 241 -1.73 -21.73 26.48
CA ARG A 241 -2.30 -22.62 25.48
C ARG A 241 -1.76 -23.97 25.90
N ASN A 242 -2.57 -24.76 26.60
CA ASN A 242 -2.36 -26.20 26.65
C ASN A 242 -2.28 -26.60 25.18
N ARG A 243 -1.06 -26.85 24.70
CA ARG A 243 -0.87 -27.50 23.41
C ARG A 243 -1.54 -28.84 23.62
N LYS A 244 -2.74 -29.00 23.07
CA LYS A 244 -3.38 -30.31 23.02
C LYS A 244 -2.42 -31.13 22.14
N THR A 245 -1.81 -32.16 22.69
CA THR A 245 -0.90 -33.05 21.96
C THR A 245 -1.58 -34.41 21.86
N GLY A 246 -1.71 -34.95 20.65
CA GLY A 246 -2.30 -36.26 20.40
C GLY A 246 -3.42 -36.21 19.37
N THR A 247 -4.18 -37.29 19.26
CA THR A 247 -5.28 -37.39 18.29
C THR A 247 -6.36 -36.35 18.57
N VAL A 248 -6.90 -35.75 17.51
CA VAL A 248 -8.06 -34.85 17.65
C VAL A 248 -9.28 -35.66 18.13
N PRO A 249 -10.00 -35.21 19.18
CA PRO A 249 -11.22 -35.90 19.62
C PRO A 249 -12.29 -35.90 18.53
N GLU A 250 -12.92 -37.06 18.30
CA GLU A 250 -13.91 -37.21 17.24
C GLU A 250 -15.15 -36.35 17.49
N GLU A 251 -15.50 -36.09 18.76
CA GLU A 251 -16.58 -35.16 19.12
C GLU A 251 -16.33 -33.71 18.68
N GLU A 252 -15.07 -33.28 18.58
CA GLU A 252 -14.69 -31.94 18.09
C GLU A 252 -14.67 -31.91 16.56
N LEU A 253 -14.26 -33.01 15.91
CA LEU A 253 -14.04 -33.08 14.47
C LEU A 253 -15.31 -33.41 13.68
N ALA A 254 -16.14 -34.34 14.16
CA ALA A 254 -17.33 -34.84 13.49
C ALA A 254 -18.31 -33.75 13.00
N PRO A 255 -18.71 -32.73 13.80
CA PRO A 255 -19.65 -31.72 13.32
C PRO A 255 -19.08 -30.86 12.18
N ILE A 256 -17.76 -30.63 12.19
CA ILE A 256 -17.07 -29.88 11.13
C ILE A 256 -17.04 -30.71 9.85
N LEU A 257 -16.76 -32.01 9.95
CA LEU A 257 -16.71 -32.91 8.79
C LEU A 257 -18.07 -33.13 8.15
N VAL A 258 -19.16 -33.20 8.93
CA VAL A 258 -20.52 -33.29 8.38
C VAL A 258 -20.79 -32.11 7.45
N LYS A 259 -20.44 -30.90 7.88
CA LYS A 259 -20.59 -29.69 7.07
C LYS A 259 -19.64 -29.70 5.87
N ALA A 260 -18.36 -29.99 6.08
CA ALA A 260 -17.34 -29.99 5.04
C ALA A 260 -17.65 -30.97 3.90
N ARG A 261 -18.16 -32.17 4.22
CA ARG A 261 -18.58 -33.17 3.25
C ARG A 261 -19.85 -32.79 2.50
N ARG A 262 -20.80 -32.15 3.17
CA ARG A 262 -22.05 -31.67 2.55
C ARG A 262 -21.81 -30.53 1.57
N ASP A 263 -21.09 -29.50 2.01
CA ASP A 263 -20.96 -28.24 1.27
C ASP A 263 -19.76 -28.26 0.31
N ARG A 264 -18.82 -29.19 0.55
CA ARG A 264 -17.59 -29.41 -0.24
C ARG A 264 -16.79 -28.11 -0.51
N ALA A 265 -16.89 -27.16 0.40
CA ALA A 265 -16.20 -25.88 0.29
C ALA A 265 -14.76 -25.99 0.84
N PRO A 266 -13.72 -25.54 0.10
CA PRO A 266 -12.33 -25.64 0.55
C PRO A 266 -12.09 -25.08 1.97
N TRP A 267 -12.80 -24.01 2.33
CA TRP A 267 -12.69 -23.38 3.64
C TRP A 267 -13.11 -24.29 4.79
N ASP A 268 -14.20 -25.06 4.65
CA ASP A 268 -14.68 -25.94 5.73
C ASP A 268 -13.71 -27.11 5.97
N TRP A 269 -13.05 -27.59 4.91
CA TRP A 269 -11.97 -28.59 5.01
C TRP A 269 -10.69 -28.01 5.63
N MET A 270 -10.35 -26.77 5.31
CA MET A 270 -9.23 -26.06 5.94
C MET A 270 -9.46 -25.79 7.43
N VAL A 271 -10.72 -25.59 7.85
CA VAL A 271 -11.08 -25.48 9.27
C VAL A 271 -10.84 -26.82 9.99
N ALA A 272 -11.25 -27.95 9.40
CA ALA A 272 -10.99 -29.28 9.95
C ALA A 272 -9.49 -29.59 10.04
N ALA A 273 -8.74 -29.32 8.96
CA ALA A 273 -7.28 -29.49 8.93
C ALA A 273 -6.56 -28.62 9.98
N LYS A 274 -7.04 -27.39 10.21
CA LYS A 274 -6.50 -26.50 11.25
C LYS A 274 -6.76 -27.04 12.66
N LEU A 275 -7.88 -27.71 12.90
CA LEU A 275 -8.18 -28.35 14.17
C LEU A 275 -7.20 -29.51 14.44
N CYS A 276 -6.99 -30.41 13.47
CA CYS A 276 -6.00 -31.48 13.56
C CYS A 276 -4.59 -30.92 13.88
N ARG A 277 -4.21 -29.85 13.19
CA ARG A 277 -2.93 -29.16 13.43
C ARG A 277 -2.81 -28.58 14.84
N ALA A 278 -3.89 -28.04 15.39
CA ALA A 278 -3.89 -27.52 16.75
C ALA A 278 -3.65 -28.62 17.81
N HIS A 279 -3.89 -29.88 17.43
CA HIS A 279 -3.64 -31.08 18.23
C HIS A 279 -2.32 -31.79 17.90
N HIS A 280 -1.56 -31.30 16.91
CA HIS A 280 -0.41 -32.01 16.32
C HIS A 280 -0.76 -33.36 15.67
N ASP A 281 -2.02 -33.54 15.26
CA ASP A 281 -2.51 -34.73 14.58
C ASP A 281 -2.28 -34.60 13.05
N HIS A 282 -1.02 -34.69 12.64
CA HIS A 282 -0.61 -34.44 11.26
C HIS A 282 -1.08 -35.53 10.29
N ASP A 283 -1.16 -36.78 10.74
CA ASP A 283 -1.68 -37.88 9.94
C ASP A 283 -3.16 -37.66 9.61
N ARG A 284 -3.95 -37.25 10.59
CA ARG A 284 -5.36 -36.89 10.37
C ARG A 284 -5.51 -35.64 9.51
N GLU A 285 -4.63 -34.64 9.67
CA GLU A 285 -4.60 -33.45 8.80
C GLU A 285 -4.36 -33.86 7.34
N ILE A 286 -3.40 -34.75 7.06
CA ILE A 286 -3.12 -35.26 5.71
C ILE A 286 -4.32 -36.01 5.15
N ALA A 287 -4.87 -36.98 5.90
CA ALA A 287 -5.98 -37.81 5.44
C ALA A 287 -7.20 -36.96 5.03
N LEU A 288 -7.50 -35.89 5.77
CA LEU A 288 -8.60 -34.98 5.44
C LEU A 288 -8.35 -34.17 4.17
N LEU A 289 -7.13 -33.66 3.99
CA LEU A 289 -6.79 -32.90 2.78
C LEU A 289 -6.82 -33.82 1.54
N GLU A 290 -6.36 -35.06 1.68
CA GLU A 290 -6.43 -36.08 0.62
C GLU A 290 -7.88 -36.47 0.29
N GLU A 291 -8.73 -36.68 1.30
CA GLU A 291 -10.15 -36.97 1.12
C GLU A 291 -10.83 -35.86 0.29
N PHE A 292 -10.56 -34.59 0.62
CA PHE A 292 -11.07 -33.46 -0.15
C PHE A 292 -10.62 -33.48 -1.62
N LEU A 293 -9.31 -33.60 -1.84
CA LEU A 293 -8.68 -33.56 -3.16
C LEU A 293 -9.05 -34.75 -4.05
N SER A 294 -9.41 -35.89 -3.46
CA SER A 294 -9.79 -37.11 -4.18
C SER A 294 -11.15 -37.03 -4.87
N GLY A 295 -12.00 -36.06 -4.52
CA GLY A 295 -13.35 -35.98 -5.04
C GLY A 295 -13.57 -34.95 -6.17
N PRO A 296 -14.78 -34.89 -6.76
CA PRO A 296 -15.12 -33.97 -7.86
C PRO A 296 -14.83 -32.49 -7.56
N ARG A 297 -14.17 -31.83 -8.52
CA ARG A 297 -13.89 -30.39 -8.43
C ARG A 297 -15.18 -29.58 -8.58
N VAL A 298 -15.40 -28.62 -7.68
CA VAL A 298 -16.52 -27.69 -7.74
C VAL A 298 -16.13 -26.51 -8.64
N PRO A 299 -16.87 -26.24 -9.73
CA PRO A 299 -16.59 -25.12 -10.62
C PRO A 299 -16.59 -23.78 -9.89
N GLY A 300 -15.66 -22.88 -10.24
CA GLY A 300 -15.57 -21.53 -9.67
C GLY A 300 -14.97 -21.44 -8.25
N ARG A 301 -14.40 -22.52 -7.71
CA ARG A 301 -13.68 -22.51 -6.43
C ARG A 301 -12.19 -22.78 -6.66
N SER A 302 -11.32 -22.06 -5.94
CA SER A 302 -9.87 -22.30 -5.95
C SER A 302 -9.51 -23.44 -4.98
N TRP A 303 -8.61 -24.32 -5.43
CA TRP A 303 -8.13 -25.51 -4.70
C TRP A 303 -6.67 -25.36 -4.27
N LEU A 304 -6.01 -24.29 -4.73
CA LEU A 304 -4.58 -24.01 -4.53
C LEU A 304 -4.19 -23.98 -3.04
N ASP A 305 -5.01 -23.39 -2.17
CA ASP A 305 -4.68 -23.30 -0.74
C ASP A 305 -4.60 -24.68 -0.05
N VAL A 306 -5.43 -25.63 -0.51
CA VAL A 306 -5.46 -27.00 0.02
C VAL A 306 -4.29 -27.82 -0.54
N GLU A 307 -4.03 -27.70 -1.85
CA GLU A 307 -2.91 -28.35 -2.52
C GLU A 307 -1.55 -27.85 -1.96
N GLU A 308 -1.37 -26.53 -1.83
CA GLU A 308 -0.17 -25.92 -1.26
C GLU A 308 0.03 -26.34 0.20
N ARG A 309 -1.06 -26.44 0.98
CA ARG A 309 -0.98 -26.90 2.36
C ARG A 309 -0.53 -28.35 2.45
N LEU A 310 -1.15 -29.26 1.68
CA LEU A 310 -0.78 -30.67 1.68
C LEU A 310 0.69 -30.85 1.26
N PHE A 311 1.13 -30.11 0.24
CA PHE A 311 2.52 -30.10 -0.19
C PHE A 311 3.48 -29.67 0.93
N LYS A 312 3.23 -28.52 1.56
CA LYS A 312 4.05 -28.02 2.69
C LYS A 312 4.08 -28.98 3.86
N LEU A 313 2.94 -29.62 4.17
CA LEU A 313 2.81 -30.55 5.28
C LEU A 313 3.63 -31.83 5.04
N ARG A 314 3.56 -32.41 3.83
CA ARG A 314 4.39 -33.56 3.46
C ARG A 314 5.88 -33.24 3.45
N ALA A 315 6.26 -32.08 2.93
CA ALA A 315 7.66 -31.63 2.94
C ALA A 315 8.21 -31.48 4.37
N MET A 316 7.39 -31.00 5.30
CA MET A 316 7.77 -30.85 6.71
C MET A 316 7.96 -32.19 7.43
N LEU A 317 7.19 -33.23 7.09
CA LEU A 317 7.26 -34.55 7.74
C LEU A 317 8.27 -35.50 7.07
N SER A 318 8.77 -35.15 5.89
CA SER A 318 9.79 -35.92 5.16
C SER A 318 11.22 -35.46 5.43
N ALA A 319 11.41 -34.43 6.27
CA ALA A 319 12.68 -33.84 6.66
C ALA A 319 12.99 -34.14 8.13
#